data_AF-A0A539E194-F1
#
_entry.id   AF-A0A539E194-F1
#
_cell.length_a   1.000
_cell.length_b   1.000
_cell.length_c   1.000
_cell.angle_alpha   90.00
_cell.angle_beta   90.00
_cell.angle_gamma   90.00
#
_symmetry.space_group_name_H-M   'P 1'
#
loop_
_entity.id
_entity.type
_entity.pdbx_description
1 polymer ?
#
loop_
_entity_poly.entity_id
_entity_poly.type
_entity_poly.pdbx_seq_one_letter_code
_entity_poly.pdbx_strand_id
1 'polypeptide(L)'
;MNSRLVAGLVAGGVEAVGLSGIDGRTLEAEPHPDAARLGHVGRVACVHAGLINDLLDGGRVPVLSTIGIDRAGGTWNINADEAAEAVAVALGAETILFLSDVPAIVVDGKPVGSIDLDMAQALLSHADVTGGMKPKLGAATRAVERGVRQAIISTWSERGDLARLLLAEPGDGAPAADIPATTESNLFAAVYPLPRLELSHGSGCRVVDADGREYLDFVSGIAVNALGHADPGLRGAVHRQMGRLVHVSNLFGNRPAIDLAGRLLSITGYERVFLCNSGSEANEAALKFTRLHARSRIRGTGVIVAFEGSFHGRTAFALSATATPAYREPFLPLVPGIRFAPFDDAAAFDALLSELDAAGQNLDGVLIEPVQGEAGARVADGAFL
;
A
#
# COMPACT_ATOMS: atom_id res chain seq x y z
N MET A 1 -9.07 16.51 -5.76
CA MET A 1 -8.98 16.11 -4.34
C MET A 1 -10.09 16.76 -3.51
N ASN A 2 -10.20 18.09 -3.52
CA ASN A 2 -11.20 18.83 -2.73
C ASN A 2 -12.66 18.31 -2.86
N SER A 3 -13.19 18.21 -4.09
CA SER A 3 -14.57 17.74 -4.30
C SER A 3 -14.84 16.31 -3.80
N ARG A 4 -13.81 15.44 -3.74
CA ARG A 4 -13.96 14.09 -3.17
C ARG A 4 -14.07 14.13 -1.64
N LEU A 5 -13.33 15.01 -0.97
CA LEU A 5 -13.43 15.22 0.47
C LEU A 5 -14.80 15.79 0.84
N VAL A 6 -15.28 16.80 0.10
CA VAL A 6 -16.64 17.34 0.27
C VAL A 6 -17.68 16.25 0.11
N ALA A 7 -17.60 15.44 -0.96
CA ALA A 7 -18.55 14.35 -1.18
C ALA A 7 -18.54 13.32 -0.03
N GLY A 8 -17.35 12.98 0.49
CA GLY A 8 -17.21 12.09 1.64
C GLY A 8 -17.82 12.65 2.93
N LEU A 9 -17.61 13.94 3.21
CA LEU A 9 -18.19 14.65 4.36
C LEU A 9 -19.73 14.71 4.25
N VAL A 10 -20.25 15.08 3.07
CA VAL A 10 -21.70 15.12 2.81
C VAL A 10 -22.33 13.74 2.97
N ALA A 11 -21.69 12.68 2.44
CA ALA A 11 -22.16 11.31 2.65
C ALA A 11 -22.15 10.90 4.13
N GLY A 12 -21.27 11.50 4.93
CA GLY A 12 -21.20 11.35 6.39
C GLY A 12 -22.16 12.23 7.18
N GLY A 13 -23.04 12.99 6.52
CA GLY A 13 -24.02 13.88 7.17
C GLY A 13 -23.46 15.25 7.59
N VAL A 14 -22.27 15.64 7.10
CA VAL A 14 -21.69 16.96 7.35
C VAL A 14 -22.08 17.91 6.22
N GLU A 15 -22.61 19.08 6.57
CA GLU A 15 -22.92 20.17 5.64
C GLU A 15 -21.63 20.85 5.13
N ALA A 16 -20.89 20.16 4.25
CA ALA A 16 -19.59 20.61 3.77
C ALA A 16 -19.68 21.45 2.48
N VAL A 17 -18.87 22.52 2.39
CA VAL A 17 -18.79 23.40 1.23
C VAL A 17 -17.35 23.43 0.70
N GLY A 18 -17.17 23.00 -0.56
CA GLY A 18 -15.87 23.07 -1.22
C GLY A 18 -15.53 24.49 -1.64
N LEU A 19 -14.36 24.99 -1.23
CA LEU A 19 -13.79 26.27 -1.62
C LEU A 19 -12.38 26.09 -2.16
N SER A 20 -11.94 27.01 -3.01
CA SER A 20 -10.53 27.26 -3.27
C SER A 20 -10.08 28.52 -2.54
N GLY A 21 -8.79 28.62 -2.19
CA GLY A 21 -8.24 29.84 -1.59
C GLY A 21 -8.42 31.11 -2.43
N ILE A 22 -8.76 30.98 -3.72
CA ILE A 22 -9.15 32.11 -4.57
C ILE A 22 -10.55 32.65 -4.24
N ASP A 23 -11.46 31.80 -3.73
CA ASP A 23 -12.84 32.14 -3.45
C ASP A 23 -12.89 33.11 -2.28
N GLY A 24 -13.57 34.24 -2.46
CA GLY A 24 -13.55 35.34 -1.49
C GLY A 24 -12.15 35.92 -1.22
N ARG A 25 -11.15 35.59 -2.06
CA ARG A 25 -9.72 35.82 -1.82
C ARG A 25 -9.25 35.27 -0.47
N THR A 26 -9.80 34.13 -0.05
CA THR A 26 -9.53 33.52 1.26
C THR A 26 -8.02 33.37 1.54
N LEU A 27 -7.21 33.00 0.55
CA LEU A 27 -5.76 32.93 0.63
C LEU A 27 -5.13 33.94 -0.34
N GLU A 28 -4.63 35.07 0.19
CA GLU A 28 -3.77 35.97 -0.57
C GLU A 28 -2.35 35.40 -0.58
N ALA A 29 -1.76 35.28 -1.76
CA ALA A 29 -0.46 34.65 -1.95
C ALA A 29 0.56 35.63 -2.51
N GLU A 30 1.82 35.36 -2.23
CA GLU A 30 2.95 35.95 -2.93
C GLU A 30 3.92 34.87 -3.42
N PRO A 31 4.74 35.14 -4.45
CA PRO A 31 5.67 34.15 -4.97
C PRO A 31 6.62 33.64 -3.88
N HIS A 32 6.81 32.33 -3.82
CA HIS A 32 7.79 31.74 -2.92
C HIS A 32 9.21 32.22 -3.31
N PRO A 33 10.15 32.45 -2.37
CA PRO A 33 11.53 32.86 -2.69
C PRO A 33 12.23 31.95 -3.72
N ASP A 34 11.92 30.65 -3.65
CA ASP A 34 12.42 29.63 -4.57
C ASP A 34 11.51 29.38 -5.79
N ALA A 35 10.53 30.25 -6.09
CA ALA A 35 9.58 30.04 -7.18
C ALA A 35 10.27 29.85 -8.54
N ALA A 36 11.41 30.50 -8.77
CA ALA A 36 12.23 30.31 -9.97
C ALA A 36 12.68 28.85 -10.18
N ARG A 37 12.85 28.09 -9.09
CA ARG A 37 13.23 26.67 -9.10
C ARG A 37 12.04 25.73 -8.99
N LEU A 38 11.02 26.12 -8.23
CA LEU A 38 9.87 25.26 -7.87
C LEU A 38 8.66 25.42 -8.80
N GLY A 39 8.66 26.41 -9.69
CA GLY A 39 7.54 26.72 -10.58
C GLY A 39 6.50 27.63 -9.91
N HIS A 40 5.21 27.39 -10.19
CA HIS A 40 4.09 28.19 -9.68
C HIS A 40 3.75 27.91 -8.20
N VAL A 41 4.74 28.08 -7.33
CA VAL A 41 4.62 27.88 -5.88
C VAL A 41 4.65 29.24 -5.17
N GLY A 42 3.68 29.44 -4.27
CA GLY A 42 3.56 30.66 -3.46
C GLY A 42 3.61 30.36 -1.97
N ARG A 43 3.66 31.43 -1.19
CA ARG A 43 3.51 31.43 0.27
C ARG A 43 2.32 32.29 0.68
N VAL A 44 1.78 32.06 1.86
CA VAL A 44 0.61 32.82 2.34
C VAL A 44 1.06 34.24 2.73
N ALA A 45 0.52 35.25 2.04
CA ALA A 45 0.73 36.65 2.39
C ALA A 45 -0.26 37.10 3.47
N CYS A 46 -1.54 36.77 3.31
CA CYS A 46 -2.56 36.91 4.34
C CYS A 46 -3.76 35.99 4.09
N VAL A 47 -4.57 35.78 5.13
CA VAL A 47 -5.81 35.03 5.06
C VAL A 47 -6.99 35.97 5.31
N HIS A 48 -7.94 35.97 4.38
CA HIS A 48 -9.19 36.72 4.50
C HIS A 48 -10.28 35.79 5.03
N ALA A 49 -10.42 35.72 6.36
CA ALA A 49 -11.27 34.72 7.03
C ALA A 49 -12.80 34.96 6.89
N GLY A 50 -13.25 36.08 6.30
CA GLY A 50 -14.66 36.46 6.26
C GLY A 50 -15.57 35.37 5.67
N LEU A 51 -15.23 34.85 4.49
CA LEU A 51 -16.02 33.79 3.85
C LEU A 51 -16.00 32.48 4.66
N ILE A 52 -14.87 32.16 5.29
CA ILE A 52 -14.77 30.97 6.15
C ILE A 52 -15.71 31.14 7.37
N ASN A 53 -15.66 32.30 8.03
CA ASN A 53 -16.51 32.60 9.18
C ASN A 53 -17.99 32.58 8.82
N ASP A 54 -18.39 33.19 7.70
CA ASP A 54 -19.79 33.18 7.24
C ASP A 54 -20.33 31.75 7.02
N LEU A 55 -19.47 30.83 6.56
CA LEU A 55 -19.84 29.42 6.39
C LEU A 55 -19.94 28.70 7.74
N LEU A 56 -18.95 28.89 8.61
CA LEU A 56 -18.92 28.29 9.95
C LEU A 56 -20.10 28.77 10.81
N ASP A 57 -20.38 30.07 10.82
CA ASP A 57 -21.52 30.68 11.52
C ASP A 57 -22.86 30.16 10.96
N GLY A 58 -22.90 29.81 9.67
CA GLY A 58 -24.01 29.15 9.02
C GLY A 58 -24.10 27.64 9.26
N GLY A 59 -23.26 27.07 10.12
CA GLY A 59 -23.24 25.64 10.43
C GLY A 59 -22.68 24.76 9.31
N ARG A 60 -21.91 25.34 8.39
CA ARG A 60 -21.29 24.63 7.25
C ARG A 60 -19.80 24.46 7.46
N VAL A 61 -19.26 23.33 7.02
CA VAL A 61 -17.83 23.01 7.12
C VAL A 61 -17.12 23.38 5.81
N PRO A 62 -16.29 24.44 5.78
CA PRO A 62 -15.53 24.79 4.58
C PRO A 62 -14.40 23.78 4.33
N VAL A 63 -14.27 23.31 3.09
CA VAL A 63 -13.19 22.44 2.63
C VAL A 63 -12.35 23.19 1.61
N LEU A 64 -11.19 23.67 2.04
CA LEU A 64 -10.37 24.62 1.28
C LEU A 64 -9.26 23.91 0.49
N SER A 65 -9.18 24.13 -0.82
CA SER A 65 -7.97 23.81 -1.59
C SER A 65 -6.93 24.92 -1.44
N THR A 66 -5.66 24.53 -1.30
CA THR A 66 -4.55 25.42 -0.95
C THR A 66 -3.94 26.13 -2.16
N ILE A 67 -4.80 26.70 -2.99
CA ILE A 67 -4.45 27.56 -4.11
C ILE A 67 -4.75 29.00 -3.69
N GLY A 68 -3.75 29.86 -3.65
CA GLY A 68 -3.93 31.28 -3.33
C GLY A 68 -3.87 32.17 -4.56
N ILE A 69 -4.27 33.43 -4.38
CA ILE A 69 -4.30 34.45 -5.43
C ILE A 69 -3.46 35.66 -5.02
N ASP A 70 -2.65 36.17 -5.95
CA ASP A 70 -1.92 37.43 -5.75
C ASP A 70 -2.77 38.65 -6.16
N ARG A 71 -2.25 39.85 -5.87
CA ARG A 71 -2.96 41.11 -6.19
C ARG A 71 -3.13 41.39 -7.69
N ALA A 72 -2.34 40.75 -8.53
CA ALA A 72 -2.42 40.86 -10.00
C ALA A 72 -3.37 39.80 -10.59
N GLY A 73 -3.95 38.92 -9.77
CA GLY A 73 -4.83 37.83 -10.20
C GLY A 73 -4.09 36.55 -10.59
N GLY A 74 -2.78 36.46 -10.34
CA GLY A 74 -2.00 35.24 -10.51
C GLY A 74 -2.33 34.20 -9.43
N THR A 75 -2.34 32.93 -9.81
CA THR A 75 -2.64 31.82 -8.89
C THR A 75 -1.38 31.06 -8.50
N TRP A 76 -1.29 30.70 -7.23
CA TRP A 76 -0.11 30.04 -6.67
C TRP A 76 -0.49 28.79 -5.88
N ASN A 77 0.26 27.71 -6.09
CA ASN A 77 0.15 26.51 -5.26
C ASN A 77 0.86 26.74 -3.93
N ILE A 78 0.13 26.61 -2.82
CA ILE A 78 0.66 26.83 -1.47
C ILE A 78 0.80 25.48 -0.76
N ASN A 79 1.87 25.32 0.02
CA ASN A 79 2.05 24.16 0.88
C ASN A 79 0.86 24.03 1.85
N ALA A 80 0.31 22.82 1.97
CA ALA A 80 -0.90 22.62 2.76
C ALA A 80 -0.71 22.83 4.26
N ASP A 81 0.46 22.49 4.81
CA ASP A 81 0.75 22.70 6.23
C ASP A 81 0.84 24.21 6.54
N GLU A 82 1.46 24.99 5.64
CA GLU A 82 1.55 26.46 5.74
C GLU A 82 0.17 27.14 5.59
N ALA A 83 -0.63 26.69 4.63
CA ALA A 83 -1.98 27.21 4.46
C ALA A 83 -2.87 26.92 5.68
N ALA A 84 -2.79 25.70 6.24
CA ALA A 84 -3.53 25.32 7.42
C ALA A 84 -3.13 26.15 8.65
N GLU A 85 -1.83 26.37 8.86
CA GLU A 85 -1.32 27.27 9.91
C GLU A 85 -1.90 28.68 9.76
N ALA A 86 -1.75 29.30 8.59
CA ALA A 86 -2.19 30.66 8.38
C ALA A 86 -3.71 30.82 8.56
N VAL A 87 -4.48 29.84 8.11
CA VAL A 87 -5.95 29.82 8.30
C VAL A 87 -6.30 29.66 9.77
N ALA A 88 -5.67 28.73 10.49
CA ALA A 88 -5.94 28.53 11.92
C ALA A 88 -5.64 29.80 12.74
N VAL A 89 -4.52 30.46 12.45
CA VAL A 89 -4.16 31.75 13.09
C VAL A 89 -5.20 32.82 12.78
N ALA A 90 -5.61 32.95 11.51
CA ALA A 90 -6.58 33.98 11.11
C ALA A 90 -8.00 33.75 11.69
N LEU A 91 -8.36 32.49 11.94
CA LEU A 91 -9.62 32.13 12.60
C LEU A 91 -9.56 32.25 14.12
N GLY A 92 -8.38 32.45 14.71
CA GLY A 92 -8.20 32.35 16.16
C GLY A 92 -8.53 30.96 16.68
N ALA A 93 -8.18 29.92 15.91
CA ALA A 93 -8.52 28.55 16.24
C ALA A 93 -7.91 28.13 17.58
N GLU A 94 -8.68 27.41 18.38
CA GLU A 94 -8.19 26.84 19.64
C GLU A 94 -7.21 25.69 19.39
N THR A 95 -7.52 24.83 18.41
CA THR A 95 -6.71 23.66 18.09
C THR A 95 -6.50 23.57 16.58
N ILE A 96 -5.26 23.26 16.17
CA ILE A 96 -4.95 22.84 14.81
C ILE A 96 -4.53 21.36 14.81
N LEU A 97 -5.07 20.58 13.88
CA LEU A 97 -4.77 19.16 13.74
C LEU A 97 -4.17 18.87 12.36
N PHE A 98 -2.97 18.29 12.36
CA PHE A 98 -2.29 17.78 11.17
C PHE A 98 -2.42 16.26 11.14
N LEU A 99 -3.22 15.76 10.20
CA LEU A 99 -3.36 14.33 9.97
C LEU A 99 -2.26 13.85 9.01
N SER A 100 -1.47 12.91 9.50
CA SER A 100 -0.27 12.39 8.83
C SER A 100 -0.42 10.89 8.54
N ASP A 101 0.29 10.38 7.55
CA ASP A 101 0.48 8.95 7.30
C ASP A 101 1.56 8.32 8.22
N VAL A 102 2.33 9.17 8.90
CA VAL A 102 3.30 8.79 9.93
C VAL A 102 2.75 9.15 11.33
N PRO A 103 2.73 8.20 12.30
CA PRO A 103 1.96 8.31 13.55
C PRO A 103 2.40 9.40 14.51
N ALA A 104 3.69 9.76 14.50
CA ALA A 104 4.22 10.79 15.37
C ALA A 104 5.60 11.25 14.89
N ILE A 105 6.11 12.32 15.50
CA ILE A 105 7.54 12.62 15.47
C ILE A 105 8.25 11.53 16.26
N VAL A 106 9.29 10.93 15.67
CA VAL A 106 10.09 9.88 16.31
C VAL A 106 11.51 10.38 16.45
N VAL A 107 12.07 10.30 17.66
CA VAL A 107 13.45 10.68 17.99
C VAL A 107 14.10 9.51 18.72
N ASP A 108 15.28 9.09 18.27
CA ASP A 108 16.00 7.93 18.82
C ASP A 108 15.13 6.66 18.89
N GLY A 109 14.24 6.48 17.90
CA GLY A 109 13.32 5.34 17.82
C GLY A 109 12.13 5.40 18.79
N LYS A 110 11.89 6.53 19.47
CA LYS A 110 10.76 6.73 20.39
C LYS A 110 9.82 7.83 19.90
N PRO A 111 8.48 7.62 19.99
CA PRO A 111 7.53 8.67 19.66
C PRO A 111 7.66 9.81 20.68
N VAL A 112 7.68 11.03 20.16
CA VAL A 112 7.63 12.26 20.95
C VAL A 112 6.17 12.53 21.29
N GLY A 113 5.87 12.58 22.59
CA GLY A 113 4.54 12.89 23.10
C GLY A 113 4.24 14.39 23.10
N SER A 114 3.48 14.86 24.10
CA SER A 114 3.27 16.29 24.31
C SER A 114 4.58 16.99 24.64
N ILE A 115 4.89 18.04 23.90
CA ILE A 115 6.09 18.85 24.06
C ILE A 115 5.72 20.33 24.13
N ASP A 116 6.55 21.11 24.80
CA ASP A 116 6.44 22.57 24.79
C ASP A 116 7.04 23.16 23.51
N LEU A 117 6.88 24.48 23.37
CA LEU A 117 7.33 25.21 22.21
C LEU A 117 8.86 25.17 22.05
N ASP A 118 9.60 25.25 23.14
CA ASP A 118 11.07 25.24 23.14
C ASP A 118 11.61 23.91 22.61
N MET A 119 11.02 22.80 23.07
CA MET A 119 11.35 21.47 22.57
C MET A 119 10.94 21.30 21.10
N ALA A 120 9.78 21.81 20.70
CA ALA A 120 9.36 21.77 19.30
C ALA A 120 10.34 22.51 18.37
N GLN A 121 10.84 23.68 18.79
CA GLN A 121 11.87 24.43 18.08
C GLN A 121 13.19 23.66 18.00
N ALA A 122 13.62 23.01 19.08
CA ALA A 122 14.82 22.18 19.08
C ALA A 122 14.70 21.01 18.08
N LEU A 123 13.53 20.37 18.03
CA LEU A 123 13.27 19.23 17.16
C LEU A 123 13.29 19.55 15.66
N LEU A 124 13.00 20.79 15.26
CA LEU A 124 13.10 21.22 13.84
C LEU A 124 14.51 21.07 13.26
N SER A 125 15.53 21.09 14.13
CA SER A 125 16.93 20.90 13.77
C SER A 125 17.44 19.48 14.03
N HIS A 126 16.60 18.59 14.55
CA HIS A 126 16.98 17.22 14.89
C HIS A 126 17.12 16.35 13.62
N ALA A 127 18.11 15.46 13.61
CA ALA A 127 18.44 14.62 12.45
C ALA A 127 17.30 13.65 12.07
N ASP A 128 16.52 13.19 13.05
CA ASP A 128 15.40 12.27 12.83
C ASP A 128 14.15 12.97 12.27
N VAL A 129 14.06 14.30 12.37
CA VAL A 129 12.92 15.07 11.86
C VAL A 129 13.18 15.46 10.41
N THR A 130 12.80 14.56 9.50
CA THR A 130 13.10 14.68 8.06
C THR A 130 11.84 14.72 7.19
N GLY A 131 12.03 14.95 5.88
CA GLY A 131 10.97 14.87 4.88
C GLY A 131 9.78 15.78 5.17
N GLY A 132 8.57 15.25 4.97
CA GLY A 132 7.30 15.97 5.17
C GLY A 132 6.95 16.26 6.64
N MET A 133 7.68 15.70 7.61
CA MET A 133 7.47 15.99 9.03
C MET A 133 8.04 17.36 9.41
N LYS A 134 9.15 17.76 8.81
CA LYS A 134 9.79 19.06 9.07
C LYS A 134 8.89 20.27 8.77
N PRO A 135 8.26 20.41 7.58
CA PRO A 135 7.33 21.50 7.33
C PRO A 135 6.09 21.45 8.23
N LYS A 136 5.64 20.25 8.62
CA LYS A 136 4.49 20.03 9.52
C LYS A 136 4.76 20.51 10.93
N LEU A 137 5.86 20.05 11.53
CA LEU A 137 6.33 20.53 12.82
C LEU A 137 6.54 22.04 12.76
N GLY A 138 7.12 22.55 11.68
CA GLY A 138 7.34 23.99 11.51
C GLY A 138 6.05 24.79 11.49
N ALA A 139 5.02 24.30 10.79
CA ALA A 139 3.69 24.90 10.78
C ALA A 139 3.01 24.82 12.15
N ALA A 140 3.06 23.66 12.82
CA ALA A 140 2.53 23.48 14.17
C ALA A 140 3.17 24.44 15.19
N THR A 141 4.51 24.53 15.19
CA THR A 141 5.28 25.44 16.04
C THR A 141 4.85 26.89 15.82
N ARG A 142 4.79 27.35 14.55
CA ARG A 142 4.38 28.72 14.22
C ARG A 142 2.93 29.02 14.59
N ALA A 143 2.01 28.06 14.42
CA ALA A 143 0.62 28.24 14.80
C ALA A 143 0.49 28.51 16.30
N VAL A 144 1.19 27.73 17.14
CA VAL A 144 1.20 27.92 18.60
C VAL A 144 1.87 29.23 19.00
N GLU A 145 3.01 29.57 18.38
CA GLU A 145 3.66 30.89 18.58
C GLU A 145 2.75 32.07 18.28
N ARG A 146 1.84 31.91 17.32
CA ARG A 146 0.90 32.94 16.84
C ARG A 146 -0.46 32.88 17.53
N GLY A 147 -0.59 32.11 18.61
CA GLY A 147 -1.74 32.18 19.51
C GLY A 147 -2.76 31.04 19.36
N VAL A 148 -2.50 30.02 18.54
CA VAL A 148 -3.30 28.77 18.59
C VAL A 148 -2.96 28.03 19.88
N ARG A 149 -3.97 27.64 20.68
CA ARG A 149 -3.73 27.05 22.02
C ARG A 149 -2.91 25.76 21.95
N GLN A 150 -3.18 24.92 20.94
CA GLN A 150 -2.44 23.68 20.75
C GLN A 150 -2.38 23.23 19.28
N ALA A 151 -1.31 22.55 18.92
CA ALA A 151 -1.17 21.88 17.64
C ALA A 151 -0.97 20.37 17.87
N ILE A 152 -1.72 19.56 17.14
CA ILE A 152 -1.69 18.10 17.23
C ILE A 152 -1.20 17.56 15.88
N ILE A 153 -0.17 16.71 15.91
CA ILE A 153 0.29 15.96 14.74
C ILE A 153 0.05 14.48 15.05
N SER A 154 -0.79 13.81 14.27
CA SER A 154 -1.16 12.42 14.54
C SER A 154 -1.54 11.67 13.27
N THR A 155 -1.50 10.34 13.31
CA THR A 155 -2.17 9.51 12.31
C THR A 155 -3.66 9.49 12.49
N TRP A 156 -4.36 9.28 11.38
CA TRP A 156 -5.75 8.87 11.40
C TRP A 156 -5.83 7.39 11.01
N SER A 157 -6.11 6.53 11.99
CA SER A 157 -6.16 5.08 11.79
C SER A 157 -7.55 4.50 12.03
N GLU A 158 -8.35 5.09 12.92
CA GLU A 158 -9.61 4.51 13.39
C GLU A 158 -10.77 5.51 13.38
N ARG A 159 -12.01 5.00 13.36
CA ARG A 159 -13.19 5.84 13.59
C ARG A 159 -13.21 6.29 15.05
N GLY A 160 -13.32 7.60 15.26
CA GLY A 160 -13.31 8.20 16.60
C GLY A 160 -11.99 8.87 16.97
N ASP A 161 -10.91 8.66 16.19
CA ASP A 161 -9.63 9.34 16.40
C ASP A 161 -9.79 10.86 16.40
N LEU A 162 -10.52 11.40 15.42
CA LEU A 162 -10.75 12.86 15.33
C LEU A 162 -11.46 13.41 16.58
N ALA A 163 -12.49 12.71 17.07
CA ALA A 163 -13.19 13.11 18.29
C ALA A 163 -12.28 13.00 19.52
N ARG A 164 -11.52 11.90 19.64
CA ARG A 164 -10.56 11.70 20.74
C ARG A 164 -9.48 12.79 20.75
N LEU A 165 -8.92 13.13 19.58
CA LEU A 165 -7.86 14.12 19.45
C LEU A 165 -8.38 15.53 19.76
N LEU A 166 -9.60 15.87 19.36
CA LEU A 166 -10.21 17.17 19.63
C LEU A 166 -10.68 17.33 21.10
N LEU A 167 -11.03 16.23 21.76
CA LEU A 167 -11.52 16.22 23.15
C LEU A 167 -10.40 16.02 24.18
N ALA A 168 -9.14 15.87 23.76
CA ALA A 168 -8.00 15.71 24.67
C ALA A 168 -7.58 17.08 25.26
N GLU A 169 -7.41 17.13 26.59
CA GLU A 169 -6.92 18.31 27.31
C GLU A 169 -5.39 18.48 27.18
N PRO A 170 -4.85 19.71 27.14
CA PRO A 170 -3.41 19.96 27.18
C PRO A 170 -2.77 19.41 28.45
N GLY A 171 -1.80 18.52 28.32
CA GLY A 171 -1.11 17.95 29.48
C GLY A 171 -1.79 16.73 30.11
N ASP A 172 -3.03 16.42 29.70
CA ASP A 172 -3.46 15.02 29.60
C ASP A 172 -2.72 14.45 28.40
N GLY A 173 -1.40 14.25 28.56
CA GLY A 173 -0.64 13.48 27.62
C GLY A 173 -1.43 12.20 27.43
N ALA A 174 -2.06 12.04 26.26
CA ALA A 174 -2.64 10.77 25.86
C ALA A 174 -1.54 9.75 26.20
N PRO A 175 -1.75 8.86 27.18
CA PRO A 175 -0.65 8.32 28.01
C PRO A 175 0.36 7.56 27.17
N ALA A 176 1.30 8.22 26.47
CA ALA A 176 1.87 7.70 25.22
C ALA A 176 0.90 6.79 24.44
N ALA A 177 -0.40 7.13 24.43
CA ALA A 177 -1.51 6.19 24.63
C ALA A 177 -1.06 4.73 24.51
N ASP A 178 -0.39 4.17 25.57
CA ASP A 178 0.41 2.94 25.57
C ASP A 178 0.11 2.25 24.27
N ILE A 179 0.81 2.63 23.17
CA ILE A 179 0.39 2.13 21.86
C ILE A 179 0.48 0.66 22.11
N PRO A 180 -0.66 -0.08 22.13
CA PRO A 180 -0.62 -1.43 22.64
C PRO A 180 0.51 -2.04 21.85
N ALA A 181 1.44 -2.72 22.54
CA ALA A 181 2.65 -3.26 21.92
C ALA A 181 2.33 -4.36 20.87
N THR A 182 1.12 -4.30 20.29
CA THR A 182 0.34 -5.22 19.53
C THR A 182 -0.56 -4.51 18.51
N THR A 183 -0.26 -3.30 18.02
CA THR A 183 -0.84 -2.86 16.73
C THR A 183 -0.13 -3.60 15.60
N GLU A 184 -0.87 -4.04 14.58
CA GLU A 184 -0.35 -4.81 13.44
C GLU A 184 0.91 -4.16 12.82
N SER A 185 0.93 -2.83 12.74
CA SER A 185 2.04 -2.01 12.27
C SER A 185 3.35 -2.21 13.03
N ASN A 186 3.29 -2.53 14.33
CA ASN A 186 4.47 -2.74 15.18
C ASN A 186 4.94 -4.20 15.19
N LEU A 187 4.08 -5.14 14.75
CA LEU A 187 4.34 -6.57 14.81
C LEU A 187 4.84 -7.15 13.48
N PHE A 188 4.42 -6.58 12.35
CA PHE A 188 4.70 -7.12 11.03
C PHE A 188 5.72 -6.28 10.27
N ALA A 189 6.59 -6.95 9.50
CA ALA A 189 7.37 -6.27 8.48
C ALA A 189 6.42 -5.57 7.49
N ALA A 190 6.75 -4.33 7.13
CA ALA A 190 5.95 -3.48 6.24
C ALA A 190 6.07 -3.88 4.74
N VAL A 191 5.83 -5.17 4.45
CA VAL A 191 5.84 -5.74 3.09
C VAL A 191 4.48 -5.61 2.38
N TYR A 192 3.46 -5.15 3.11
CA TYR A 192 2.15 -4.72 2.64
C TYR A 192 1.76 -3.42 3.34
N PRO A 193 0.84 -2.61 2.78
CA PRO A 193 0.28 -1.46 3.49
C PRO A 193 -0.35 -1.87 4.83
N LEU A 194 -0.12 -1.05 5.84
CA LEU A 194 -0.60 -1.21 7.21
C LEU A 194 -1.29 0.10 7.66
N PRO A 195 -2.28 0.05 8.56
CA PRO A 195 -2.92 -1.16 9.09
C PRO A 195 -3.87 -1.79 8.08
N ARG A 196 -4.06 -3.11 8.14
CA ARG A 196 -5.04 -3.83 7.33
C ARG A 196 -6.40 -3.83 8.02
N LEU A 197 -7.47 -3.97 7.23
CA LEU A 197 -8.80 -4.22 7.76
C LEU A 197 -8.82 -5.57 8.49
N GLU A 198 -9.12 -5.56 9.77
CA GLU A 198 -9.22 -6.78 10.57
C GLU A 198 -10.54 -7.50 10.28
N LEU A 199 -10.45 -8.62 9.56
CA LEU A 199 -11.59 -9.51 9.32
C LEU A 199 -11.67 -10.55 10.44
N SER A 200 -12.82 -10.62 11.11
CA SER A 200 -13.04 -11.50 12.27
C SER A 200 -13.71 -12.82 11.89
N HIS A 201 -14.64 -12.81 10.94
CA HIS A 201 -15.40 -13.99 10.52
C HIS A 201 -15.62 -14.01 9.00
N GLY A 202 -15.82 -15.21 8.45
CA GLY A 202 -16.20 -15.39 7.05
C GLY A 202 -17.12 -16.59 6.86
N SER A 203 -18.07 -16.46 5.94
CA SER A 203 -18.99 -17.53 5.55
C SER A 203 -19.39 -17.37 4.08
N GLY A 204 -19.08 -18.37 3.26
CA GLY A 204 -19.31 -18.31 1.82
C GLY A 204 -18.55 -17.12 1.20
N CYS A 205 -19.26 -16.23 0.51
CA CYS A 205 -18.67 -15.01 -0.06
C CYS A 205 -18.72 -13.80 0.87
N ARG A 206 -19.17 -13.94 2.13
CA ARG A 206 -19.29 -12.81 3.07
C ARG A 206 -18.19 -12.87 4.12
N VAL A 207 -17.70 -11.69 4.52
CA VAL A 207 -16.77 -11.50 5.63
C VAL A 207 -17.26 -10.41 6.55
N VAL A 208 -16.92 -10.50 7.83
CA VAL A 208 -17.30 -9.53 8.87
C VAL A 208 -16.02 -8.99 9.49
N ASP A 209 -15.89 -7.67 9.63
CA ASP A 209 -14.75 -7.05 10.30
C ASP A 209 -14.84 -7.14 11.83
N ALA A 210 -13.82 -6.65 12.54
CA ALA A 210 -13.80 -6.62 14.01
C ALA A 210 -14.87 -5.68 14.61
N ASP A 211 -15.32 -4.67 13.86
CA ASP A 211 -16.39 -3.74 14.24
C ASP A 211 -17.80 -4.31 13.98
N GLY A 212 -17.90 -5.51 13.40
CA GLY A 212 -19.16 -6.18 13.07
C GLY A 212 -19.78 -5.74 11.73
N ARG A 213 -19.06 -5.02 10.86
CA ARG A 213 -19.53 -4.69 9.51
C ARG A 213 -19.35 -5.85 8.57
N GLU A 214 -20.36 -6.08 7.74
CA GLU A 214 -20.37 -7.16 6.77
C GLU A 214 -19.99 -6.66 5.36
N TYR A 215 -19.21 -7.46 4.66
CA TYR A 215 -18.72 -7.21 3.31
C TYR A 215 -18.99 -8.40 2.41
N LEU A 216 -19.19 -8.13 1.12
CA LEU A 216 -19.11 -9.14 0.07
C LEU A 216 -17.67 -9.22 -0.43
N ASP A 217 -17.04 -10.39 -0.29
CA ASP A 217 -15.64 -10.63 -0.65
C ASP A 217 -15.50 -10.95 -2.14
N PHE A 218 -15.07 -9.95 -2.91
CA PHE A 218 -14.66 -10.10 -4.32
C PHE A 218 -13.16 -10.32 -4.50
N VAL A 219 -12.37 -10.27 -3.43
CA VAL A 219 -10.93 -10.52 -3.47
C VAL A 219 -10.64 -12.01 -3.35
N SER A 220 -11.43 -12.73 -2.53
CA SER A 220 -11.33 -14.18 -2.32
C SER A 220 -9.92 -14.61 -1.87
N GLY A 221 -9.26 -13.77 -1.07
CA GLY A 221 -7.86 -14.00 -0.67
C GLY A 221 -6.90 -14.06 -1.85
N ILE A 222 -7.13 -13.24 -2.89
CA ILE A 222 -6.44 -13.30 -4.19
C ILE A 222 -6.69 -14.65 -4.86
N ALA A 223 -7.97 -14.93 -5.12
CA ALA A 223 -8.47 -16.15 -5.77
C ALA A 223 -8.13 -17.48 -5.06
N VAL A 224 -7.79 -17.45 -3.77
CA VAL A 224 -7.52 -18.65 -2.95
C VAL A 224 -8.81 -19.31 -2.47
N ASN A 225 -9.79 -18.52 -2.03
CA ASN A 225 -11.00 -19.02 -1.37
C ASN A 225 -12.06 -19.44 -2.38
N ALA A 226 -11.72 -20.37 -3.28
CA ALA A 226 -12.59 -20.82 -4.37
C ALA A 226 -13.91 -21.48 -3.91
N LEU A 227 -13.94 -22.05 -2.69
CA LEU A 227 -15.15 -22.59 -2.06
C LEU A 227 -15.83 -21.59 -1.10
N GLY A 228 -15.33 -20.36 -1.03
CA GLY A 228 -15.70 -19.38 -0.02
C GLY A 228 -15.08 -19.64 1.35
N HIS A 229 -15.36 -18.72 2.27
CA HIS A 229 -14.92 -18.78 3.66
C HIS A 229 -15.68 -19.85 4.44
N ALA A 230 -14.96 -20.59 5.27
CA ALA A 230 -15.50 -21.58 6.21
C ALA A 230 -16.43 -22.65 5.57
N ASP A 231 -16.15 -23.09 4.35
CA ASP A 231 -16.89 -24.16 3.67
C ASP A 231 -17.09 -25.39 4.59
N PRO A 232 -18.33 -25.86 4.83
CA PRO A 232 -18.59 -26.97 5.73
C PRO A 232 -17.89 -28.27 5.33
N GLY A 233 -17.74 -28.51 4.03
CA GLY A 233 -17.08 -29.71 3.48
C GLY A 233 -15.59 -29.72 3.80
N LEU A 234 -14.89 -28.63 3.46
CA LEU A 234 -13.46 -28.44 3.73
C LEU A 234 -13.19 -28.47 5.24
N ARG A 235 -13.96 -27.71 6.03
CA ARG A 235 -13.83 -27.68 7.50
C ARG A 235 -13.97 -29.08 8.10
N GLY A 236 -14.97 -29.84 7.67
CA GLY A 236 -15.19 -31.21 8.13
C GLY A 236 -14.03 -32.14 7.74
N ALA A 237 -13.49 -32.02 6.53
CA ALA A 237 -12.36 -32.82 6.08
C ALA A 237 -11.08 -32.54 6.88
N VAL A 238 -10.76 -31.26 7.11
CA VAL A 238 -9.61 -30.83 7.91
C VAL A 238 -9.74 -31.34 9.34
N HIS A 239 -10.88 -31.12 10.00
CA HIS A 239 -11.08 -31.56 11.40
C HIS A 239 -10.90 -33.07 11.56
N ARG A 240 -11.48 -33.88 10.66
CA ARG A 240 -11.31 -35.33 10.69
C ARG A 240 -9.86 -35.76 10.49
N GLN A 241 -9.12 -35.11 9.60
CA GLN A 241 -7.73 -35.46 9.35
C GLN A 241 -6.80 -35.03 10.51
N MET A 242 -7.05 -33.86 11.10
CA MET A 242 -6.30 -33.37 12.26
C MET A 242 -6.40 -34.31 13.46
N GLY A 243 -7.57 -34.91 13.69
CA GLY A 243 -7.77 -35.92 14.75
C GLY A 243 -7.11 -37.28 14.46
N ARG A 244 -6.46 -37.46 13.30
CA ARG A 244 -5.89 -38.74 12.87
C ARG A 244 -4.38 -38.67 12.63
N LEU A 245 -3.93 -37.82 11.71
CA LEU A 245 -2.53 -37.73 11.31
C LEU A 245 -2.28 -36.39 10.57
N VAL A 246 -1.34 -35.58 11.07
CA VAL A 246 -1.07 -34.24 10.52
C VAL A 246 0.16 -34.23 9.62
N HIS A 247 1.31 -34.68 10.12
CA HIS A 247 2.58 -34.63 9.38
C HIS A 247 3.45 -35.85 9.71
N VAL A 248 4.02 -36.44 8.66
CA VAL A 248 4.93 -37.61 8.78
C VAL A 248 6.18 -37.46 7.91
N SER A 249 6.50 -36.26 7.41
CA SER A 249 7.50 -36.04 6.35
C SER A 249 7.23 -36.85 5.06
N ASN A 250 8.16 -36.79 4.09
CA ASN A 250 8.12 -37.62 2.88
C ASN A 250 8.79 -38.99 3.06
N LEU A 251 9.29 -39.33 4.26
CA LEU A 251 9.86 -40.64 4.56
C LEU A 251 8.80 -41.74 4.68
N PHE A 252 7.55 -41.37 4.94
CA PHE A 252 6.44 -42.29 5.10
C PHE A 252 5.29 -41.96 4.14
N GLY A 253 4.64 -43.00 3.61
CA GLY A 253 3.44 -42.84 2.80
C GLY A 253 2.24 -42.42 3.65
N ASN A 254 1.32 -41.64 3.06
CA ASN A 254 0.04 -41.33 3.67
C ASN A 254 -1.09 -41.41 2.62
N ARG A 255 -2.21 -42.02 3.02
CA ARG A 255 -3.35 -42.28 2.12
C ARG A 255 -3.93 -40.99 1.51
N PRO A 256 -4.13 -39.87 2.23
CA PRO A 256 -4.66 -38.64 1.64
C PRO A 256 -3.83 -38.09 0.48
N ALA A 257 -2.50 -38.04 0.60
CA ALA A 257 -1.63 -37.58 -0.48
C ALA A 257 -1.66 -38.52 -1.69
N ILE A 258 -1.71 -39.83 -1.47
CA ILE A 258 -1.81 -40.83 -2.55
C ILE A 258 -3.14 -40.67 -3.31
N ASP A 259 -4.25 -40.51 -2.59
CA ASP A 259 -5.57 -40.36 -3.20
C ASP A 259 -5.68 -39.02 -3.95
N LEU A 260 -5.13 -37.93 -3.39
CA LEU A 260 -5.04 -36.64 -4.09
C LEU A 260 -4.21 -36.74 -5.37
N ALA A 261 -3.03 -37.38 -5.29
CA ALA A 261 -2.18 -37.59 -6.44
C ALA A 261 -2.91 -38.37 -7.55
N GLY A 262 -3.54 -39.49 -7.21
CA GLY A 262 -4.31 -40.29 -8.17
C GLY A 262 -5.41 -39.48 -8.87
N ARG A 263 -6.15 -38.67 -8.11
CA ARG A 263 -7.21 -37.80 -8.68
C ARG A 263 -6.63 -36.74 -9.62
N LEU A 264 -5.56 -36.05 -9.23
CA LEU A 264 -4.92 -35.03 -10.06
C LEU A 264 -4.43 -35.62 -11.39
N LEU A 265 -3.74 -36.77 -11.35
CA LEU A 265 -3.26 -37.44 -12.57
C LEU A 265 -4.42 -37.88 -13.46
N SER A 266 -5.53 -38.36 -12.88
CA SER A 266 -6.71 -38.75 -13.67
C SER A 266 -7.39 -37.60 -14.40
N ILE A 267 -7.35 -36.39 -13.83
CA ILE A 267 -8.00 -35.20 -14.39
C ILE A 267 -7.09 -34.52 -15.43
N THR A 268 -5.79 -34.47 -15.15
CA THR A 268 -4.80 -33.74 -15.96
C THR A 268 -4.19 -34.57 -17.07
N GLY A 269 -4.17 -35.90 -16.95
CA GLY A 269 -3.47 -36.79 -17.88
C GLY A 269 -1.95 -36.84 -17.68
N TYR A 270 -1.40 -36.14 -16.68
CA TYR A 270 0.03 -36.22 -16.37
C TYR A 270 0.43 -37.55 -15.73
N GLU A 271 1.72 -37.89 -15.82
CA GLU A 271 2.27 -39.14 -15.28
C GLU A 271 2.63 -39.09 -13.79
N ARG A 272 3.03 -37.91 -13.30
CA ARG A 272 3.53 -37.70 -11.93
C ARG A 272 3.13 -36.32 -11.41
N VAL A 273 3.07 -36.19 -10.08
CA VAL A 273 2.77 -34.94 -9.37
C VAL A 273 3.80 -34.70 -8.28
N PHE A 274 4.15 -33.44 -8.06
CA PHE A 274 4.91 -32.96 -6.92
C PHE A 274 4.00 -32.07 -6.07
N LEU A 275 3.87 -32.38 -4.77
CA LEU A 275 3.04 -31.63 -3.84
C LEU A 275 3.90 -30.72 -2.96
N CYS A 276 3.51 -29.47 -2.81
CA CYS A 276 4.16 -28.45 -2.00
C CYS A 276 3.13 -27.53 -1.35
N ASN A 277 3.60 -26.47 -0.67
CA ASN A 277 2.76 -25.67 0.23
C ASN A 277 2.35 -24.32 -0.35
N SER A 278 3.06 -23.82 -1.37
CA SER A 278 2.76 -22.54 -2.01
C SER A 278 3.01 -22.57 -3.52
N GLY A 279 2.44 -21.59 -4.23
CA GLY A 279 2.71 -21.39 -5.65
C GLY A 279 4.18 -21.07 -5.96
N SER A 280 4.88 -20.35 -5.06
CA SER A 280 6.31 -20.09 -5.22
C SER A 280 7.13 -21.38 -5.14
N GLU A 281 6.82 -22.29 -4.21
CA GLU A 281 7.49 -23.60 -4.13
C GLU A 281 7.19 -24.49 -5.35
N ALA A 282 5.96 -24.42 -5.88
CA ALA A 282 5.59 -25.13 -7.10
C ALA A 282 6.42 -24.65 -8.30
N ASN A 283 6.56 -23.33 -8.44
CA ASN A 283 7.36 -22.73 -9.51
C ASN A 283 8.87 -22.97 -9.33
N GLU A 284 9.39 -22.94 -8.10
CA GLU A 284 10.76 -23.38 -7.81
C GLU A 284 11.01 -24.82 -8.28
N ALA A 285 10.10 -25.74 -7.94
CA ALA A 285 10.19 -27.13 -8.37
C ALA A 285 10.13 -27.25 -9.90
N ALA A 286 9.19 -26.56 -10.55
CA ALA A 286 9.05 -26.55 -12.01
C ALA A 286 10.33 -26.02 -12.69
N LEU A 287 10.83 -24.85 -12.28
CA LEU A 287 12.06 -24.26 -12.82
C LEU A 287 13.27 -25.19 -12.65
N LYS A 288 13.39 -25.87 -11.49
CA LYS A 288 14.46 -26.84 -11.22
C LYS A 288 14.31 -28.10 -12.07
N PHE A 289 13.11 -28.63 -12.24
CA PHE A 289 12.85 -29.80 -13.07
C PHE A 289 13.14 -29.50 -14.54
N THR A 290 12.69 -28.34 -15.05
CA THR A 290 12.99 -27.85 -16.40
C THR A 290 14.50 -27.79 -16.65
N ARG A 291 15.23 -27.12 -15.76
CA ARG A 291 16.69 -26.99 -15.87
C ARG A 291 17.42 -28.33 -15.74
N LEU A 292 16.98 -29.22 -14.85
CA LEU A 292 17.56 -30.56 -14.71
C LEU A 292 17.32 -31.40 -15.96
N HIS A 293 16.10 -31.36 -16.50
CA HIS A 293 15.74 -32.08 -17.72
C HIS A 293 16.57 -31.62 -18.91
N ALA A 294 16.66 -30.30 -19.16
CA ALA A 294 17.42 -29.75 -20.26
C ALA A 294 18.91 -30.12 -20.18
N ARG A 295 19.52 -29.98 -19.00
CA ARG A 295 20.92 -30.35 -18.74
C ARG A 295 21.22 -31.84 -18.93
N SER A 296 20.22 -32.71 -18.76
CA SER A 296 20.38 -34.14 -19.02
C SER A 296 20.50 -34.47 -20.51
N ARG A 297 20.07 -33.56 -21.40
CA ARG A 297 20.04 -33.77 -22.85
C ARG A 297 21.02 -32.89 -23.62
N ILE A 298 21.23 -31.67 -23.17
CA ILE A 298 22.03 -30.67 -23.87
C ILE A 298 23.11 -30.16 -22.93
N ARG A 299 24.35 -30.10 -23.42
CA ARG A 299 25.48 -29.49 -22.70
C ARG A 299 25.51 -27.99 -23.00
N GLY A 300 25.65 -27.15 -21.98
CA GLY A 300 25.79 -25.68 -22.14
C GLY A 300 25.00 -24.87 -21.11
N THR A 301 25.02 -23.54 -21.26
CA THR A 301 24.19 -22.62 -20.47
C THR A 301 22.80 -22.52 -21.07
N GLY A 302 21.81 -23.00 -20.33
CA GLY A 302 20.42 -22.96 -20.70
C GLY A 302 19.69 -21.73 -20.19
N VAL A 303 18.68 -21.29 -20.94
CA VAL A 303 17.84 -20.13 -20.65
C VAL A 303 16.40 -20.59 -20.51
N ILE A 304 15.72 -20.12 -19.47
CA ILE A 304 14.26 -20.22 -19.36
C ILE A 304 13.68 -18.87 -19.76
N VAL A 305 12.70 -18.87 -20.66
CA VAL A 305 11.99 -17.65 -21.05
C VAL A 305 10.72 -17.52 -20.21
N ALA A 306 10.56 -16.37 -19.58
CA ALA A 306 9.31 -15.91 -18.97
C ALA A 306 8.80 -14.68 -19.73
N PHE A 307 7.66 -14.12 -19.34
CA PHE A 307 7.04 -13.02 -20.08
C PHE A 307 6.96 -11.73 -19.27
N GLU A 308 7.06 -10.59 -19.95
CA GLU A 308 6.85 -9.28 -19.32
C GLU A 308 5.49 -9.21 -18.63
N GLY A 309 5.45 -8.63 -17.43
CA GLY A 309 4.25 -8.60 -16.58
C GLY A 309 4.00 -9.86 -15.74
N SER A 310 4.79 -10.93 -15.89
CA SER A 310 4.58 -12.16 -15.14
C SER A 310 4.81 -12.04 -13.63
N PHE A 311 4.10 -12.87 -12.86
CA PHE A 311 4.33 -13.09 -11.44
C PHE A 311 4.40 -14.59 -11.13
N HIS A 312 5.59 -15.07 -10.74
CA HIS A 312 5.82 -16.48 -10.46
C HIS A 312 6.19 -16.76 -9.01
N GLY A 313 6.30 -15.72 -8.19
CA GLY A 313 6.59 -15.84 -6.77
C GLY A 313 7.72 -14.93 -6.31
N ARG A 314 8.07 -15.07 -5.03
CA ARG A 314 9.05 -14.22 -4.33
C ARG A 314 10.25 -14.99 -3.75
N THR A 315 10.34 -16.31 -3.94
CA THR A 315 11.55 -17.09 -3.61
C THR A 315 12.63 -16.88 -4.67
N ALA A 316 13.91 -17.16 -4.37
CA ALA A 316 15.03 -16.72 -5.20
C ALA A 316 14.90 -17.04 -6.71
N PHE A 317 14.58 -18.28 -7.10
CA PHE A 317 14.48 -18.65 -8.51
C PHE A 317 13.15 -18.20 -9.11
N ALA A 318 12.04 -18.33 -8.36
CA ALA A 318 10.73 -17.85 -8.78
C ALA A 318 10.72 -16.34 -9.04
N LEU A 319 11.32 -15.55 -8.13
CA LEU A 319 11.50 -14.10 -8.27
C LEU A 319 12.36 -13.76 -9.48
N SER A 320 13.36 -14.59 -9.79
CA SER A 320 14.18 -14.43 -10.99
C SER A 320 13.35 -14.56 -12.27
N ALA A 321 12.19 -15.23 -12.23
CA ALA A 321 11.24 -15.38 -13.32
C ALA A 321 10.00 -14.44 -13.22
N THR A 322 9.77 -13.76 -12.10
CA THR A 322 8.75 -12.70 -11.95
C THR A 322 9.24 -11.43 -12.65
N ALA A 323 8.51 -10.85 -13.61
CA ALA A 323 9.01 -9.75 -14.45
C ALA A 323 9.01 -8.36 -13.78
N THR A 324 8.13 -8.10 -12.82
CA THR A 324 7.92 -6.76 -12.24
C THR A 324 9.19 -6.17 -11.60
N PRO A 325 9.75 -5.05 -12.10
CA PRO A 325 11.02 -4.50 -11.63
C PRO A 325 11.05 -4.18 -10.12
N ALA A 326 9.98 -3.60 -9.59
CA ALA A 326 9.86 -3.25 -8.17
C ALA A 326 10.03 -4.45 -7.22
N TYR A 327 9.72 -5.67 -7.67
CA TYR A 327 9.95 -6.88 -6.88
C TYR A 327 11.39 -7.41 -7.02
N ARG A 328 12.06 -7.14 -8.14
CA ARG A 328 13.34 -7.76 -8.53
C ARG A 328 14.55 -6.93 -8.13
N GLU A 329 14.53 -5.64 -8.47
CA GLU A 329 15.68 -4.73 -8.39
C GLU A 329 16.32 -4.67 -7.00
N PRO A 330 15.56 -4.65 -5.88
CA PRO A 330 16.14 -4.63 -4.54
C PRO A 330 16.97 -5.87 -4.17
N PHE A 331 16.83 -6.98 -4.92
CA PHE A 331 17.44 -8.28 -4.59
C PHE A 331 18.47 -8.73 -5.63
N LEU A 332 18.94 -7.84 -6.50
CA LEU A 332 19.99 -8.17 -7.46
C LEU A 332 21.33 -8.48 -6.75
N PRO A 333 22.14 -9.43 -7.26
CA PRO A 333 21.90 -10.26 -8.44
C PRO A 333 20.95 -11.44 -8.18
N LEU A 334 20.12 -11.75 -9.17
CA LEU A 334 19.14 -12.86 -9.17
C LEU A 334 19.73 -14.15 -9.76
N VAL A 335 18.98 -15.26 -9.68
CA VAL A 335 19.38 -16.54 -10.27
C VAL A 335 19.51 -16.37 -11.80
N PRO A 336 20.68 -16.65 -12.40
CA PRO A 336 20.90 -16.39 -13.82
C PRO A 336 20.16 -17.39 -14.72
N GLY A 337 20.12 -17.06 -16.02
CA GLY A 337 19.53 -17.90 -17.06
C GLY A 337 18.01 -17.74 -17.19
N ILE A 338 17.49 -16.54 -16.91
CA ILE A 338 16.13 -16.12 -17.22
C ILE A 338 16.18 -15.00 -18.27
N ARG A 339 15.32 -15.07 -19.29
CA ARG A 339 15.04 -13.98 -20.25
C ARG A 339 13.55 -13.67 -20.25
N PHE A 340 13.19 -12.45 -20.62
CA PHE A 340 11.80 -12.03 -20.78
C PHE A 340 11.49 -11.77 -22.25
N ALA A 341 10.35 -12.28 -22.72
CA ALA A 341 9.72 -11.88 -23.98
C ALA A 341 8.49 -11.02 -23.68
N PRO A 342 8.08 -10.10 -24.59
CA PRO A 342 6.80 -9.43 -24.48
C PRO A 342 5.65 -10.45 -24.44
N PHE A 343 4.70 -10.24 -23.52
CA PHE A 343 3.53 -11.12 -23.40
C PHE A 343 2.57 -10.91 -24.58
N ASP A 344 2.08 -12.01 -25.15
CA ASP A 344 1.12 -12.03 -26.26
C ASP A 344 1.71 -11.47 -27.58
N ASP A 345 3.01 -11.67 -27.79
CA ASP A 345 3.73 -11.28 -29.00
C ASP A 345 4.59 -12.44 -29.53
N ALA A 346 4.01 -13.25 -30.42
CA ALA A 346 4.69 -14.39 -31.03
C ALA A 346 5.93 -13.96 -31.84
N ALA A 347 5.88 -12.82 -32.53
CA ALA A 347 7.00 -12.35 -33.34
C ALA A 347 8.19 -11.93 -32.48
N ALA A 348 7.94 -11.27 -31.35
CA ALA A 348 8.99 -10.94 -30.40
C ALA A 348 9.57 -12.19 -29.71
N PHE A 349 8.74 -13.20 -29.45
CA PHE A 349 9.21 -14.49 -28.94
C PHE A 349 10.11 -15.21 -29.97
N ASP A 350 9.71 -15.29 -31.24
CA ASP A 350 10.52 -15.88 -32.31
C ASP A 350 11.86 -15.16 -32.52
N ALA A 351 11.85 -13.82 -32.43
CA ALA A 351 13.06 -13.02 -32.47
C ALA A 351 13.99 -13.35 -31.30
N LEU A 352 13.45 -13.47 -30.07
CA LEU A 352 14.24 -13.87 -28.90
C LEU A 352 14.83 -15.28 -29.06
N LEU A 353 14.09 -16.24 -29.59
CA LEU A 353 14.62 -17.58 -29.87
C LEU A 353 15.79 -17.53 -30.87
N SER A 354 15.65 -16.72 -31.92
CA SER A 354 16.71 -16.52 -32.92
C SER A 354 17.98 -15.89 -32.30
N GLU A 355 17.82 -14.97 -31.34
CA GLU A 355 18.94 -14.40 -30.57
C GLU A 355 19.65 -15.46 -29.72
N LEU A 356 18.88 -16.32 -29.04
CA LEU A 356 19.44 -17.40 -28.20
C LEU A 356 20.25 -18.38 -29.05
N ASP A 357 19.71 -18.78 -30.21
CA ASP A 357 20.39 -19.67 -31.16
C ASP A 357 21.70 -19.04 -31.68
N ALA A 358 21.66 -17.76 -32.07
CA ALA A 358 22.84 -17.03 -32.53
C ALA A 358 23.92 -16.90 -31.43
N ALA A 359 23.51 -16.81 -30.16
CA ALA A 359 24.40 -16.78 -29.00
C ALA A 359 24.88 -18.18 -28.55
N GLY A 360 24.44 -19.26 -29.20
CA GLY A 360 24.72 -20.64 -28.81
C GLY A 360 24.13 -21.01 -27.45
N GLN A 361 23.05 -20.35 -27.03
CA GLN A 361 22.31 -20.63 -25.80
C GLN A 361 21.12 -21.54 -26.08
N ASN A 362 20.89 -22.53 -25.22
CA ASN A 362 19.76 -23.43 -25.37
C ASN A 362 18.53 -22.89 -24.65
N LEU A 363 17.35 -23.08 -25.22
CA LEU A 363 16.09 -22.91 -24.51
C LEU A 363 15.83 -24.13 -23.61
N ASP A 364 15.89 -23.94 -22.29
CA ASP A 364 15.57 -24.96 -21.30
C ASP A 364 14.05 -25.14 -21.15
N GLY A 365 13.28 -24.05 -21.30
CA GLY A 365 11.82 -24.08 -21.24
C GLY A 365 11.19 -22.69 -21.24
N VAL A 366 9.87 -22.67 -21.29
CA VAL A 366 9.04 -21.48 -21.29
C VAL A 366 8.12 -21.53 -20.06
N LEU A 367 8.06 -20.43 -19.30
CA LEU A 367 7.17 -20.29 -18.15
C LEU A 367 6.16 -19.18 -18.46
N ILE A 368 4.89 -19.57 -18.58
CA ILE A 368 3.80 -18.68 -19.00
C ILE A 368 2.59 -18.82 -18.10
N GLU A 369 1.93 -17.69 -17.84
CA GLU A 369 0.59 -17.62 -17.28
C GLU A 369 -0.41 -17.49 -18.44
N PRO A 370 -1.37 -18.42 -18.61
CA PRO A 370 -2.43 -18.26 -19.62
C PRO A 370 -3.26 -16.98 -19.45
N VAL A 371 -3.39 -16.55 -18.18
CA VAL A 371 -3.93 -15.24 -17.82
C VAL A 371 -2.99 -14.63 -16.78
N GLN A 372 -2.35 -13.50 -17.10
CA GLN A 372 -1.51 -12.78 -16.14
C GLN A 372 -2.38 -12.07 -15.12
N GLY A 373 -2.46 -12.62 -13.90
CA GLY A 373 -3.31 -12.10 -12.84
C GLY A 373 -2.85 -10.73 -12.34
N GLU A 374 -1.62 -10.67 -11.81
CA GLU A 374 -1.03 -9.46 -11.21
C GLU A 374 -0.83 -8.32 -12.22
N ALA A 375 -0.72 -8.63 -13.52
CA ALA A 375 -0.61 -7.64 -14.60
C ALA A 375 -1.96 -7.02 -15.02
N GLY A 376 -3.02 -7.22 -14.23
CA GLY A 376 -4.35 -6.70 -14.53
C GLY A 376 -5.25 -7.66 -15.31
N ALA A 377 -5.18 -8.96 -15.00
CA ALA A 377 -6.01 -10.01 -15.61
C ALA A 377 -5.95 -10.02 -17.16
N ARG A 378 -4.72 -9.94 -17.72
CA ARG A 378 -4.49 -9.98 -19.16
C ARG A 378 -4.59 -11.42 -19.66
N VAL A 379 -5.53 -11.68 -20.56
CA VAL A 379 -5.74 -13.01 -21.17
C VAL A 379 -4.85 -13.13 -22.40
N ALA A 380 -4.07 -14.22 -22.51
CA ALA A 380 -3.30 -14.51 -23.71
C ALA A 380 -4.23 -14.88 -24.89
N ASP A 381 -3.84 -14.51 -26.11
CA ASP A 381 -4.51 -15.01 -27.30
C ASP A 381 -4.33 -16.53 -27.40
N GLY A 382 -5.41 -17.23 -27.80
CA GLY A 382 -5.39 -18.69 -27.90
C GLY A 382 -4.48 -19.23 -29.01
N ALA A 383 -4.09 -18.41 -29.99
CA ALA A 383 -3.10 -18.75 -31.00
C ALA A 383 -1.67 -18.48 -30.53
N PHE A 384 -1.49 -17.62 -29.53
CA PHE A 384 -0.20 -17.38 -28.89
C PHE A 384 0.18 -18.50 -27.90
N LEU A 385 -0.80 -19.03 -27.15
CA LEU A 385 -0.65 -20.22 -26.31
C LEU A 385 -0.50 -21.50 -27.14
#